data_AF-A0A933TEJ1-F1
#
_entry.id   AF-A0A933TEJ1-F1
#
_cell.length_a   1.000
_cell.length_b   1.000
_cell.length_c   1.000
_cell.angle_alpha   90.00
_cell.angle_beta   90.00
_cell.angle_gamma   90.00
#
_symmetry.space_group_name_H-M   'P 1'
#
loop_
_entity.id
_entity.type
_entity.pdbx_description
1 polymer ?
#
loop_
_entity_poly.entity_id
_entity_poly.type
_entity_poly.pdbx_seq_one_letter_code
_entity_poly.pdbx_strand_id
1 'polypeptide(L)'
;MPDGVSLALVQCPGWGRECPPYALACLSAYARREGFGTACFDLNNSLRERAPELRAMWDDKDQYSFWENPSRLEELLRRGGGLVEGFVDKVLATGARVIGFSTHTTSYLVSLEVARRIKARDASRVVLFGGPQCARSQAA
;
A
#
# COMPACT_ATOMS: atom_id res chain seq x y z
N MET A 1 -21.83 7.79 13.43
CA MET A 1 -20.73 7.68 12.44
C MET A 1 -19.49 8.22 13.12
N PRO A 2 -18.34 7.54 13.09
CA PRO A 2 -17.14 8.06 13.74
C PRO A 2 -16.71 9.40 13.15
N ASP A 3 -16.28 10.32 14.02
CA ASP A 3 -15.82 11.67 13.67
C ASP A 3 -14.46 11.60 12.94
N GLY A 4 -14.49 11.67 11.62
CA GLY A 4 -13.30 11.73 10.77
C GLY A 4 -12.57 10.39 10.57
N VAL A 5 -11.61 10.37 9.64
CA VAL A 5 -10.79 9.17 9.36
C VAL A 5 -9.63 9.12 10.35
N SER A 6 -9.59 8.09 11.19
CA SER A 6 -8.50 7.86 12.14
C SER A 6 -7.49 6.82 11.66
N LEU A 7 -7.91 5.88 10.80
CA LEU A 7 -7.05 4.85 10.19
C LEU A 7 -7.12 4.88 8.66
N ALA A 8 -5.96 4.97 8.01
CA ALA A 8 -5.81 4.68 6.58
C ALA A 8 -5.21 3.28 6.40
N LEU A 9 -5.86 2.44 5.61
CA LEU A 9 -5.47 1.06 5.34
C LEU A 9 -5.05 0.94 3.87
N VAL A 10 -3.83 0.47 3.62
CA VAL A 10 -3.17 0.56 2.31
C VAL A 10 -2.74 -0.82 1.81
N GLN A 11 -3.13 -1.12 0.57
CA GLN A 11 -2.56 -2.21 -0.23
C GLN A 11 -1.68 -1.60 -1.32
N CYS A 12 -0.39 -1.90 -1.28
CA CYS A 12 0.55 -1.51 -2.33
C CYS A 12 0.62 -2.54 -3.48
N PRO A 13 1.15 -2.13 -4.66
CA PRO A 13 1.43 -2.98 -5.81
C PRO A 13 2.18 -4.27 -5.50
N GLY A 14 2.06 -5.24 -6.41
CA GLY A 14 2.61 -6.59 -6.26
C GLY A 14 1.61 -7.58 -5.63
N TRP A 15 0.31 -7.33 -5.76
CA TRP A 15 -0.75 -8.24 -5.30
C TRP A 15 -1.67 -8.69 -6.43
N GLY A 16 -2.36 -9.82 -6.22
CA GLY A 16 -3.36 -10.35 -7.16
C GLY A 16 -4.49 -9.34 -7.42
N ARG A 17 -4.85 -9.20 -8.70
CA ARG A 17 -5.84 -8.21 -9.18
C ARG A 17 -7.29 -8.64 -9.00
N GLU A 18 -7.49 -9.96 -9.06
CA GLU A 18 -8.80 -10.60 -9.19
C GLU A 18 -9.57 -10.56 -7.85
N CYS A 19 -8.89 -10.33 -6.74
CA CYS A 19 -9.48 -10.34 -5.40
C CYS A 19 -9.24 -9.00 -4.70
N PRO A 20 -10.28 -8.38 -4.12
CA PRO A 20 -10.09 -7.19 -3.29
C PRO A 20 -9.19 -7.54 -2.09
N PRO A 21 -8.52 -6.54 -1.47
CA PRO A 21 -7.69 -6.76 -0.28
C PRO A 21 -8.54 -7.18 0.94
N TYR A 22 -8.86 -8.47 1.02
CA TYR A 22 -9.82 -9.02 1.98
C TYR A 22 -9.45 -8.71 3.43
N ALA A 23 -8.18 -8.85 3.78
CA ALA A 23 -7.68 -8.53 5.11
C ALA A 23 -7.95 -7.06 5.51
N LEU A 24 -7.76 -6.11 4.56
CA LEU A 24 -8.04 -4.71 4.81
C LEU A 24 -9.55 -4.45 4.96
N ALA A 25 -10.38 -5.14 4.17
CA ALA A 25 -11.83 -5.04 4.29
C ALA A 25 -12.32 -5.54 5.66
N CYS A 26 -11.83 -6.70 6.13
CA CYS A 26 -12.14 -7.23 7.45
C CYS A 26 -11.68 -6.29 8.58
N LEU A 27 -10.44 -5.81 8.52
CA LEU A 27 -9.90 -4.89 9.52
C LEU A 27 -10.67 -3.57 9.54
N SER A 28 -11.03 -3.04 8.36
CA SER A 28 -11.85 -1.84 8.23
C SER A 28 -13.23 -2.03 8.85
N ALA A 29 -13.89 -3.16 8.59
CA ALA A 29 -15.20 -3.45 9.16
C ALA A 29 -15.15 -3.56 10.69
N TYR A 30 -14.14 -4.26 11.21
CA TYR A 30 -13.91 -4.37 12.64
C TYR A 30 -13.66 -3.00 13.29
N ALA A 31 -12.70 -2.23 12.76
CA ALA A 31 -12.36 -0.91 13.32
C ALA A 31 -13.55 0.06 13.30
N ARG A 32 -14.37 0.04 12.23
CA ARG A 32 -15.61 0.83 12.17
C ARG A 32 -16.61 0.43 13.24
N ARG A 33 -16.74 -0.87 13.52
CA ARG A 33 -17.62 -1.39 14.59
C ARG A 33 -17.16 -0.91 15.97
N GLU A 34 -15.85 -0.82 16.20
CA GLU A 34 -15.26 -0.30 17.44
C GLU A 34 -15.23 1.25 17.49
N GLY A 35 -15.86 1.94 16.54
CA GLY A 35 -15.99 3.41 16.57
C GLY A 35 -14.84 4.18 15.94
N PHE A 36 -13.98 3.54 15.13
CA PHE A 36 -12.93 4.22 14.39
C PHE A 36 -13.34 4.52 12.94
N GLY A 37 -13.04 5.71 12.44
CA GLY A 37 -13.21 6.02 11.02
C GLY A 37 -12.07 5.46 10.19
N THR A 38 -12.39 4.79 9.08
CA THR A 38 -11.39 4.13 8.24
C THR A 38 -11.51 4.52 6.77
N ALA A 39 -10.37 4.68 6.11
CA ALA A 39 -10.24 4.80 4.65
C ALA A 39 -9.39 3.65 4.12
N CYS A 40 -9.82 3.01 3.04
CA CYS A 40 -9.08 1.94 2.38
C CYS A 40 -8.53 2.41 1.04
N PHE A 41 -7.30 2.03 0.74
CA PHE A 41 -6.60 2.44 -0.46
C PHE A 41 -5.98 1.23 -1.17
N ASP A 42 -6.34 1.06 -2.43
CA ASP A 42 -5.77 0.04 -3.32
C ASP A 42 -4.85 0.72 -4.35
N LEU A 43 -3.58 0.85 -4.00
CA LEU A 43 -2.56 1.36 -4.93
C LEU A 43 -2.21 0.31 -6.00
N ASN A 44 -2.41 -0.98 -5.72
CA ASN A 44 -2.11 -2.06 -6.66
C ASN A 44 -2.90 -1.91 -7.96
N ASN A 45 -4.23 -1.83 -7.85
CA ASN A 45 -5.10 -1.63 -9.01
C ASN A 45 -5.01 -0.20 -9.55
N SER A 46 -4.91 0.81 -8.67
CA SER A 46 -4.79 2.21 -9.09
C SER A 46 -3.56 2.46 -9.97
N LEU A 47 -2.40 1.88 -9.63
CA LEU A 47 -1.17 2.05 -10.40
C LEU A 47 -1.27 1.35 -11.75
N ARG A 48 -1.73 0.10 -11.78
CA ARG A 48 -1.95 -0.66 -13.02
C ARG A 48 -2.87 0.06 -14.01
N GLU A 49 -3.97 0.63 -13.52
CA GLU A 49 -4.94 1.31 -14.38
C GLU A 49 -4.36 2.58 -15.00
N ARG A 50 -3.55 3.31 -14.23
CA ARG A 50 -2.98 4.61 -14.60
C ARG A 50 -1.62 4.52 -15.31
N ALA A 51 -0.98 3.36 -15.30
CA ALA A 51 0.30 3.10 -15.93
C ALA A 51 0.19 1.87 -16.87
N PRO A 52 -0.49 2.01 -18.03
CA PRO A 52 -0.70 0.92 -18.98
C PRO A 52 0.62 0.27 -19.44
N GLU A 53 1.70 1.05 -19.51
CA GLU A 53 3.05 0.62 -19.88
C GLU A 53 3.74 -0.26 -18.83
N LEU A 54 3.18 -0.36 -17.62
CA LEU A 54 3.68 -1.18 -16.52
C LEU A 54 2.84 -2.44 -16.32
N ARG A 55 1.72 -2.61 -17.05
CA ARG A 55 0.76 -3.71 -16.85
C ARG A 55 1.38 -5.11 -16.90
N ALA A 56 2.39 -5.30 -17.74
CA ALA A 56 3.11 -6.56 -17.84
C ALA A 56 3.64 -7.06 -16.48
N MET A 57 3.97 -6.16 -15.54
CA MET A 57 4.43 -6.53 -14.19
C MET A 57 3.37 -7.23 -13.33
N TRP A 58 2.09 -7.11 -13.69
CA TRP A 58 0.99 -7.79 -13.03
C TRP A 58 0.51 -9.03 -13.80
N ASP A 59 0.67 -9.03 -15.12
CA ASP A 59 0.05 -10.03 -16.01
C ASP A 59 1.03 -11.14 -16.43
N ASP A 60 2.33 -10.87 -16.37
CA ASP A 60 3.39 -11.83 -16.68
C ASP A 60 3.95 -12.46 -15.40
N LYS A 61 3.87 -13.80 -15.29
CA LYS A 61 4.35 -14.56 -14.12
C LYS A 61 5.87 -14.52 -13.99
N ASP A 62 6.59 -14.31 -15.09
CA ASP A 62 8.06 -14.23 -15.06
C ASP A 62 8.53 -12.90 -14.42
N GLN A 63 7.63 -11.93 -14.27
CA GLN A 63 7.89 -10.65 -13.63
C GLN A 63 7.69 -10.68 -12.10
N TYR A 64 7.43 -11.82 -11.46
CA TYR A 64 7.23 -11.86 -10.00
C TYR A 64 8.45 -11.30 -9.24
N SER A 65 9.65 -11.66 -9.71
CA SER A 65 10.93 -11.17 -9.17
C SER A 65 11.16 -9.66 -9.33
N PHE A 66 10.40 -8.99 -10.20
CA PHE A 66 10.45 -7.53 -10.36
C PHE A 66 10.15 -6.83 -9.04
N TRP A 67 9.12 -7.31 -8.34
CA TRP A 67 8.59 -6.69 -7.14
C TRP A 67 9.49 -6.87 -5.91
N GLU A 68 10.43 -7.81 -5.99
CA GLU A 68 11.39 -8.14 -4.94
C GLU A 68 12.76 -7.47 -5.17
N ASN A 69 12.94 -6.80 -6.31
CA ASN A 69 14.22 -6.23 -6.71
C ASN A 69 14.25 -4.70 -6.48
N PRO A 70 15.13 -4.18 -5.61
CA PRO A 70 15.24 -2.75 -5.34
C PRO A 70 15.53 -1.88 -6.58
N SER A 71 16.39 -2.33 -7.50
CA SER A 71 16.69 -1.58 -8.73
C SER A 71 15.45 -1.47 -9.65
N ARG A 72 14.58 -2.48 -9.64
CA ARG A 72 13.31 -2.46 -10.38
C ARG A 72 12.29 -1.54 -9.73
N LEU A 73 12.27 -1.49 -8.39
CA LEU A 73 11.50 -0.47 -7.68
C LEU A 73 11.92 0.94 -8.11
N GLU A 74 13.22 1.23 -8.17
CA GLU A 74 13.70 2.54 -8.63
C GLU A 74 13.21 2.88 -10.05
N GLU A 75 13.22 1.88 -10.95
CA GLU A 75 12.66 2.05 -12.30
C GLU A 75 11.16 2.37 -12.25
N LEU A 76 10.39 1.65 -11.42
CA LEU A 76 8.96 1.89 -11.19
C LEU A 76 8.74 3.31 -10.67
N LEU A 77 9.52 3.77 -9.69
CA LEU A 77 9.41 5.09 -9.10
C LEU A 77 9.83 6.19 -10.08
N ARG A 78 10.77 5.93 -10.98
CA ARG A 78 11.14 6.89 -12.02
C ARG A 78 10.02 7.06 -13.05
N ARG A 79 9.34 5.96 -13.43
CA ARG A 79 8.28 5.96 -14.46
C ARG A 79 6.91 6.37 -13.90
N GLY A 80 6.58 5.89 -12.70
CA GLY A 80 5.29 6.08 -12.03
C GLY A 80 5.37 6.97 -10.78
N GLY A 81 6.47 7.67 -10.53
CA GLY A 81 6.71 8.43 -9.30
C GLY A 81 5.62 9.45 -8.99
N GLY A 82 5.11 10.16 -9.99
CA GLY A 82 4.00 11.10 -9.81
C GLY A 82 2.70 10.43 -9.33
N LEU A 83 2.45 9.18 -9.74
CA LEU A 83 1.29 8.41 -9.27
C LEU A 83 1.45 8.00 -7.80
N VAL A 84 2.67 7.61 -7.41
CA VAL A 84 3.01 7.31 -6.02
C VAL A 84 2.89 8.56 -5.15
N GLU A 85 3.37 9.71 -5.59
CA GLU A 85 3.21 10.98 -4.86
C GLU A 85 1.74 11.36 -4.70
N GLY A 86 0.96 11.32 -5.79
CA GLY A 86 -0.47 11.61 -5.72
C GLY A 86 -1.24 10.63 -4.83
N PHE A 87 -0.73 9.41 -4.63
CA PHE A 87 -1.27 8.47 -3.67
C PHE A 87 -0.90 8.83 -2.23
N VAL A 88 0.35 9.19 -1.97
CA VAL A 88 0.80 9.71 -0.67
C VAL A 88 -0.04 10.92 -0.26
N ASP A 89 -0.29 11.84 -1.21
CA ASP A 89 -1.15 13.01 -0.98
C ASP A 89 -2.56 12.61 -0.53
N LYS A 90 -3.18 11.64 -1.22
CA LYS A 90 -4.52 11.14 -0.86
C LYS A 90 -4.56 10.50 0.53
N VAL A 91 -3.54 9.70 0.87
CA VAL A 91 -3.44 9.08 2.20
C VAL A 91 -3.29 10.16 3.27
N LEU A 92 -2.41 11.14 3.05
CA LEU A 92 -2.18 12.22 4.01
C LEU A 92 -3.40 13.13 4.19
N ALA A 93 -4.13 13.41 3.11
CA ALA A 93 -5.33 14.24 3.07
C ALA A 93 -6.50 13.67 3.90
N THR A 94 -6.48 12.38 4.25
CA THR A 94 -7.48 11.80 5.17
C THR A 94 -7.38 12.37 6.58
N GLY A 95 -6.24 12.95 6.96
CA GLY A 95 -5.96 13.32 8.34
C GLY A 95 -5.72 12.12 9.27
N ALA A 96 -5.71 10.89 8.75
CA ALA A 96 -5.50 9.70 9.56
C ALA A 96 -4.16 9.75 10.30
N ARG A 97 -4.21 9.56 11.61
CA ARG A 97 -3.02 9.48 12.46
C ARG A 97 -2.30 8.15 12.28
N VAL A 98 -3.04 7.06 12.05
CA VAL A 98 -2.50 5.72 11.87
C VAL A 98 -2.66 5.28 10.42
N ILE A 99 -1.57 4.78 9.83
CA ILE A 99 -1.52 4.29 8.45
C ILE A 99 -1.00 2.85 8.49
N GLY A 100 -1.88 1.90 8.17
CA GLY A 100 -1.59 0.47 8.17
C GLY A 100 -1.37 -0.07 6.76
N PHE A 101 -0.31 -0.85 6.56
CA PHE A 101 -0.01 -1.53 5.31
C PHE A 101 -0.20 -3.04 5.46
N SER A 102 -0.88 -3.67 4.50
CA SER A 102 -0.86 -5.13 4.34
C SER A 102 0.22 -5.51 3.34
N THR A 103 1.25 -6.21 3.82
CA THR A 103 2.45 -6.52 3.06
C THR A 103 2.62 -8.00 2.77
N HIS A 104 3.04 -8.27 1.54
CA HIS A 104 3.48 -9.55 1.03
C HIS A 104 4.91 -9.41 0.51
N THR A 105 5.55 -10.53 0.21
CA THR A 105 6.92 -10.57 -0.36
C THR A 105 7.07 -9.68 -1.60
N THR A 106 6.01 -9.51 -2.38
CA THR A 106 5.98 -8.67 -3.58
C THR A 106 5.46 -7.26 -3.36
N SER A 107 4.96 -6.90 -2.17
CA SER A 107 4.45 -5.54 -1.93
C SER A 107 5.22 -4.74 -0.89
N TYR A 108 6.12 -5.38 -0.12
CA TYR A 108 6.79 -4.73 1.00
C TYR A 108 7.72 -3.60 0.56
N LEU A 109 8.49 -3.76 -0.53
CA LEU A 109 9.41 -2.73 -1.02
C LEU A 109 8.69 -1.43 -1.40
N VAL A 110 7.58 -1.56 -2.14
CA VAL A 110 6.75 -0.39 -2.49
C VAL A 110 6.10 0.20 -1.23
N SER A 111 5.65 -0.65 -0.30
CA SER A 111 5.04 -0.19 0.96
C SER A 111 6.03 0.59 1.83
N LEU A 112 7.29 0.13 1.91
CA LEU A 112 8.37 0.82 2.61
C LEU A 112 8.65 2.19 2.00
N GLU A 113 8.70 2.29 0.67
CA GLU A 113 8.91 3.57 0.00
C GLU A 113 7.75 4.55 0.24
N VAL A 114 6.51 4.08 0.14
CA VAL A 114 5.33 4.91 0.43
C VAL A 114 5.36 5.38 1.89
N ALA A 115 5.68 4.50 2.83
CA ALA A 115 5.84 4.86 4.25
C ALA A 115 6.96 5.89 4.46
N ARG A 116 8.10 5.75 3.77
CA ARG A 116 9.21 6.70 3.82
C ARG A 116 8.78 8.08 3.36
N ARG A 117 8.03 8.18 2.24
CA ARG A 117 7.51 9.45 1.71
C ARG A 117 6.48 10.10 2.64
N ILE A 118 5.59 9.28 3.23
CA ILE A 118 4.65 9.75 4.27
C ILE A 118 5.43 10.35 5.44
N LYS A 119 6.43 9.63 5.98
CA LYS A 119 7.23 10.08 7.12
C LYS A 119 8.08 11.31 6.82
N ALA A 120 8.58 11.45 5.59
CA ALA A 120 9.31 12.63 5.16
C ALA A 120 8.43 13.88 5.14
N ARG A 121 7.14 13.75 4.82
CA ARG A 121 6.18 14.85 4.77
C ARG A 121 5.52 15.13 6.13
N ASP A 122 5.26 14.09 6.91
CA ASP A 122 4.65 14.18 8.22
C ASP A 122 5.14 13.04 9.12
N ALA A 123 6.17 13.34 9.91
CA ALA A 123 6.79 12.38 10.83
C ALA A 123 5.86 11.96 11.98
N SER A 124 4.81 12.73 12.27
CA SER A 124 3.87 12.48 13.38
C SER A 124 2.92 11.31 13.13
N ARG A 125 2.76 10.90 11.85
CA ARG A 125 1.94 9.75 11.45
C ARG A 125 2.50 8.46 12.04
N VAL A 126 1.65 7.62 12.61
CA VAL A 126 2.02 6.27 13.03
C VAL A 126 1.90 5.34 11.83
N VAL A 127 2.98 4.68 11.44
CA VAL A 127 2.99 3.70 10.35
C VAL A 127 3.07 2.30 10.94
N LEU A 128 2.16 1.42 10.54
CA LEU A 128 2.12 0.02 10.96
C LEU A 128 2.22 -0.88 9.72
N PHE A 129 3.07 -1.90 9.82
CA PHE A 129 3.17 -2.96 8.82
C PHE A 129 2.57 -4.25 9.39
N GLY A 130 1.76 -4.92 8.59
CA GLY A 130 1.23 -6.25 8.87
C GLY A 130 1.16 -7.08 7.60
N GLY A 131 0.54 -8.25 7.68
CA GLY A 131 0.44 -9.21 6.59
C GLY A 131 1.53 -10.29 6.61
N PRO A 132 1.51 -11.24 5.66
CA PRO A 132 2.40 -12.41 5.68
C PRO A 132 3.89 -12.08 5.75
N GLN A 133 4.34 -11.00 5.11
CA GLN A 133 5.76 -10.60 5.14
C GLN A 133 6.26 -10.24 6.55
N CYS A 134 5.35 -9.87 7.46
CA CYS A 134 5.69 -9.56 8.85
C CYS A 134 5.71 -10.81 9.75
N ALA A 135 5.32 -11.99 9.25
CA ALA A 135 5.40 -13.23 10.01
C ALA A 135 6.86 -13.68 10.12
N ARG A 136 7.27 -14.16 11.31
CA ARG A 136 8.65 -14.62 11.59
C ARG A 136 9.18 -15.67 10.59
N SER A 137 8.30 -16.46 9.99
CA SER A 137 8.68 -17.49 9.00
C SER A 137 8.94 -16.96 7.59
N GLN A 138 8.58 -15.71 7.31
CA GLN A 138 8.70 -15.07 5.99
C GLN A 138 9.49 -13.75 6.04
N ALA A 139 9.80 -13.26 7.24
CA ALA A 139 10.74 -12.16 7.45
C ALA A 139 12.18 -12.70 7.28
N ALA A 140 12.76 -12.46 6.11
CA ALA A 140 14.18 -12.64 5.85
C ALA A 140 14.97 -11.35 6.19
#